data_AF-A0A382Q6T0-F1
#
_entry.id   AF-A0A382Q6T0-F1
#
_cell.length_a   1.000
_cell.length_b   1.000
_cell.length_c   1.000
_cell.angle_alpha   90.00
_cell.angle_beta   90.00
_cell.angle_gamma   90.00
#
_symmetry.space_group_name_H-M   'P 1'
#
loop_
_entity.id
_entity.type
_entity.pdbx_description
1 polymer ?
#
loop_
_entity_poly.entity_id
_entity_poly.type
_entity_poly.pdbx_seq_one_letter_code
_entity_poly.pdbx_strand_id
1 'polypeptide(L)'
;VEVTGGEPLLQKKVFLLMETFLKSKIRVMLETGGSPSIKNVPAKVIKIINLKCPGSGKENKNYWDNLNYLSPKDEIKFVIADRTDYEWSRSVLQSYKLNEKAHIIFSPVFEKLSLKDLAEWVLKDNLPVRLQTQLHKHIWDKNTVGV
;
A
#
# COMPACT_ATOMS: atom_id res chain seq x y z
N VAL A 1 -3.42 -0.79 -16.03
CA VAL A 1 -1.97 -1.05 -15.87
C VAL A 1 -1.57 -0.64 -14.48
N GLU A 2 -0.83 -1.49 -13.78
CA GLU A 2 -0.21 -1.16 -12.51
C GLU A 2 1.29 -0.92 -12.73
N VAL A 3 1.77 0.22 -12.25
CA VAL A 3 3.18 0.60 -12.27
C VAL A 3 3.76 0.28 -10.90
N THR A 4 4.67 -0.68 -10.86
CA THR A 4 5.32 -1.21 -9.65
C THR A 4 6.78 -1.58 -9.96
N GLY A 5 7.44 -2.37 -9.11
CA GLY A 5 8.79 -2.89 -9.30
C GLY A 5 9.59 -2.82 -8.00
N GLY A 6 10.82 -2.30 -8.06
CA GLY A 6 11.55 -1.86 -6.86
C GLY A 6 10.85 -0.65 -6.24
N GLU A 7 11.45 0.54 -6.37
CA GLU A 7 10.74 1.79 -6.08
C GLU A 7 10.52 2.54 -7.41
N PRO A 8 9.30 2.52 -7.98
CA PRO A 8 9.05 3.10 -9.30
C PRO A 8 9.35 4.60 -9.36
N LEU A 9 9.14 5.33 -8.27
CA LEU A 9 9.37 6.79 -8.22
C LEU A 9 10.85 7.20 -8.25
N LEU A 10 11.79 6.27 -8.09
CA LEU A 10 13.22 6.54 -8.31
C LEU A 10 13.56 6.66 -9.80
N GLN A 11 12.70 6.17 -10.69
CA GLN A 11 12.91 6.25 -12.13
C GLN A 11 12.27 7.52 -12.67
N LYS A 12 13.08 8.54 -12.99
CA LYS A 12 12.58 9.86 -13.46
C LYS A 12 11.57 9.78 -14.62
N LYS A 13 11.71 8.79 -15.51
CA LYS A 13 10.81 8.61 -16.68
C LYS A 13 9.44 8.00 -16.32
N VAL A 14 9.23 7.57 -15.07
CA VAL A 14 7.96 6.95 -14.64
C VAL A 14 6.77 7.91 -14.76
N PHE A 15 7.00 9.21 -14.52
CA PHE A 15 5.94 10.22 -14.66
C PHE A 15 5.47 10.33 -16.10
N LEU A 16 6.41 10.41 -17.06
CA LEU A 16 6.10 10.41 -18.49
C LEU A 16 5.38 9.13 -18.93
N LEU A 17 5.77 7.97 -18.39
CA LEU A 17 5.11 6.70 -18.67
C LEU A 17 3.64 6.72 -18.22
N MET A 18 3.38 7.13 -16.98
CA MET A 18 2.02 7.24 -16.45
C MET A 18 1.17 8.22 -17.27
N GLU A 19 1.72 9.39 -17.63
CA GLU A 19 1.04 10.35 -18.49
C GLU A 19 0.71 9.78 -19.87
N THR A 20 1.63 9.01 -20.45
CA THR A 20 1.43 8.38 -21.77
C THR A 20 0.28 7.37 -21.72
N PHE A 21 0.22 6.51 -20.70
CA PHE A 21 -0.92 5.60 -20.52
C PHE A 21 -2.24 6.34 -20.31
N LEU A 22 -2.23 7.42 -19.52
CA LEU A 22 -3.43 8.24 -19.32
C LEU A 22 -3.92 8.91 -20.61
N LYS A 23 -3.00 9.39 -21.47
CA LYS A 23 -3.34 9.94 -22.80
C LYS A 23 -4.00 8.89 -23.70
N SER A 24 -3.58 7.64 -23.58
CA SER A 24 -4.20 6.49 -24.25
C SER A 24 -5.47 5.97 -23.57
N LYS A 25 -6.05 6.73 -22.62
CA LYS A 25 -7.27 6.39 -21.87
C LYS A 25 -7.18 5.09 -21.05
N ILE A 26 -5.96 4.67 -20.71
CA ILE A 26 -5.74 3.49 -19.86
C ILE A 26 -5.86 3.90 -18.39
N ARG A 27 -6.54 3.09 -17.58
CA ARG A 27 -6.54 3.24 -16.12
C ARG A 27 -5.18 2.86 -15.56
N VAL A 28 -4.56 3.78 -14.82
CA VAL A 28 -3.22 3.63 -14.26
C VAL A 28 -3.29 3.59 -12.73
N MET A 29 -2.59 2.62 -12.17
CA MET A 29 -2.34 2.49 -10.73
C MET A 29 -0.82 2.56 -10.50
N LEU A 30 -0.40 3.14 -9.37
CA LEU A 30 0.99 3.21 -8.94
C LEU A 30 1.10 2.57 -7.56
N GLU A 31 1.87 1.51 -7.42
CA GLU A 31 2.25 0.97 -6.11
C GLU A 31 3.66 1.45 -5.73
N THR A 32 3.80 2.11 -4.59
CA THR A 32 5.06 2.68 -4.09
C THR A 32 5.32 2.31 -2.64
N GLY A 33 6.60 2.27 -2.24
CA GLY A 33 7.05 2.00 -0.88
C GLY A 33 6.82 3.15 0.11
N GLY A 34 6.30 4.30 -0.34
CA GLY A 34 5.92 5.42 0.51
C GLY A 34 7.07 6.31 1.00
N SER A 35 8.32 6.02 0.61
CA SER A 35 9.48 6.87 0.93
C SER A 35 9.65 8.06 -0.02
N PRO A 36 9.50 7.93 -1.34
CA PRO A 36 9.56 9.09 -2.22
C PRO A 36 8.27 9.92 -2.14
N SER A 37 8.38 11.21 -2.45
CA SER A 37 7.21 12.10 -2.55
C SER A 37 6.31 11.70 -3.72
N ILE A 38 5.00 11.60 -3.47
CA ILE A 38 3.98 11.39 -4.50
C ILE A 38 3.40 12.69 -5.06
N LYS A 39 3.93 13.86 -4.66
CA LYS A 39 3.41 15.18 -5.06
C LYS A 39 3.28 15.35 -6.57
N ASN A 40 4.23 14.81 -7.34
CA ASN A 40 4.28 14.93 -8.80
C ASN A 40 3.58 13.78 -9.53
N VAL A 41 2.95 12.85 -8.81
CA VAL A 41 2.17 11.76 -9.45
C VAL A 41 0.90 12.37 -10.04
N PRO A 42 0.59 12.14 -11.33
CA PRO A 42 -0.57 12.75 -11.97
C PRO A 42 -1.87 12.43 -11.22
N ALA A 43 -2.71 13.45 -11.00
CA ALA A 43 -3.90 13.33 -10.18
C ALA A 43 -4.89 12.24 -10.64
N LYS A 44 -4.86 11.81 -11.90
CA LYS A 44 -5.70 10.71 -12.42
C LYS A 44 -5.21 9.31 -12.04
N VAL A 45 -3.92 9.14 -11.75
CA VAL A 45 -3.36 7.87 -11.28
C VAL A 45 -3.94 7.54 -9.91
N ILE A 46 -4.27 6.26 -9.69
CA ILE A 46 -4.62 5.74 -8.37
C ILE A 46 -3.33 5.36 -7.66
N LYS A 47 -3.08 5.91 -6.48
CA LYS A 47 -1.87 5.63 -5.70
C LYS A 47 -2.16 4.54 -4.67
N ILE A 48 -1.28 3.56 -4.57
CA ILE A 48 -1.23 2.57 -3.51
C ILE A 48 0.07 2.81 -2.74
N ILE A 49 -0.03 3.33 -1.52
CA ILE A 49 1.13 3.61 -0.68
C ILE A 49 1.29 2.48 0.34
N ASN A 50 2.44 1.81 0.29
CA ASN A 50 2.84 0.83 1.29
C ASN A 50 3.49 1.52 2.50
N LEU A 51 2.72 1.80 3.55
CA LEU A 51 3.32 2.27 4.81
C LEU A 51 4.12 1.14 5.45
N LYS A 52 5.36 1.44 5.80
CA LYS A 52 6.31 0.48 6.38
C LYS A 52 6.07 0.36 7.88
N CYS A 53 5.60 -0.81 8.30
CA CYS A 53 5.43 -1.17 9.71
C CYS A 53 6.80 -1.39 10.40
N PRO A 54 6.88 -1.33 11.74
CA PRO A 54 8.11 -1.55 12.51
C PRO A 54 8.85 -2.84 12.14
N GLY A 55 8.13 -3.95 11.94
CA GLY A 55 8.66 -5.26 11.59
C GLY A 55 9.43 -5.31 10.26
N SER A 56 9.30 -4.28 9.41
CA SER A 56 10.10 -4.12 8.19
C SER A 56 11.51 -3.55 8.43
N GLY A 57 11.76 -2.98 9.61
CA GLY A 57 12.99 -2.22 9.92
C GLY A 57 13.14 -0.92 9.12
N LYS A 58 12.07 -0.46 8.46
CA LYS A 58 12.09 0.70 7.54
C LYS A 58 10.98 1.71 7.83
N GLU A 59 10.36 1.66 9.01
CA GLU A 59 9.29 2.61 9.39
C GLU A 59 9.72 4.08 9.32
N ASN A 60 10.99 4.35 9.64
CA ASN A 60 11.59 5.67 9.58
C ASN A 60 11.75 6.21 8.15
N LYS A 61 11.54 5.36 7.14
CA LYS A 61 11.54 5.76 5.72
C LYS A 61 10.16 6.18 5.22
N ASN A 62 9.10 6.11 6.04
CA ASN A 62 7.79 6.61 5.63
C ASN A 62 7.84 8.13 5.48
N TYR A 63 7.49 8.64 4.30
CA TYR A 63 7.40 10.08 4.06
C TYR A 63 5.97 10.56 4.29
N TRP A 64 5.69 11.01 5.51
CA TRP A 64 4.34 11.32 6.00
C TRP A 64 3.61 12.42 5.22
N ASP A 65 4.34 13.35 4.60
CA ASP A 65 3.73 14.38 3.74
C ASP A 65 2.95 13.78 2.55
N ASN A 66 3.25 12.53 2.18
CA ASN A 66 2.48 11.81 1.16
C ASN A 66 0.99 11.71 1.49
N LEU A 67 0.62 11.69 2.78
CA LEU A 67 -0.77 11.65 3.21
C LEU A 67 -1.58 12.88 2.79
N ASN A 68 -0.92 14.00 2.47
CA ASN A 68 -1.57 15.23 2.03
C ASN A 68 -1.87 15.24 0.51
N TYR A 69 -1.35 14.28 -0.24
CA TYR A 69 -1.53 14.17 -1.70
C TYR A 69 -2.43 12.99 -2.09
N LEU A 70 -3.13 12.39 -1.12
CA LEU A 70 -4.09 11.31 -1.31
C LEU A 70 -5.51 11.84 -1.55
N SER A 71 -6.33 10.97 -2.10
CA SER A 71 -7.75 11.20 -2.36
C SER A 71 -8.55 9.92 -2.11
N PRO A 72 -9.89 9.98 -1.98
CA PRO A 72 -10.71 8.82 -1.61
C PRO A 72 -10.63 7.60 -2.54
N LYS A 73 -10.10 7.75 -3.75
CA LYS A 73 -9.87 6.65 -4.71
C LYS A 73 -8.53 5.91 -4.51
N ASP A 74 -7.64 6.49 -3.71
CA ASP A 74 -6.30 5.98 -3.44
C ASP A 74 -6.33 4.98 -2.29
N GLU A 75 -5.22 4.28 -2.08
CA GLU A 75 -5.11 3.21 -1.11
C GLU A 75 -3.86 3.38 -0.24
N ILE A 76 -3.99 3.05 1.05
CA ILE A 76 -2.87 2.87 1.97
C ILE A 76 -2.87 1.41 2.40
N LYS A 77 -1.75 0.74 2.16
CA LYS A 77 -1.56 -0.69 2.46
C LYS A 77 -0.53 -0.85 3.56
N PHE A 78 -0.93 -1.56 4.61
CA PHE A 78 -0.08 -2.02 5.70
C PHE A 78 0.24 -3.49 5.48
N VAL A 79 1.53 -3.83 5.36
CA VAL A 79 1.98 -5.22 5.29
C VAL A 79 2.43 -5.63 6.69
N ILE A 80 1.59 -6.41 7.38
CA ILE A 80 1.63 -6.68 8.81
C ILE A 80 2.31 -8.03 9.06
N ALA A 81 3.40 -8.02 9.82
CA ALA A 81 4.18 -9.22 10.10
C ALA A 81 3.76 -9.95 11.39
N ASP A 82 3.21 -9.22 12.36
CA ASP A 82 2.88 -9.73 13.70
C ASP A 82 1.94 -8.77 14.44
N ARG A 83 1.71 -9.02 15.74
CA ARG A 83 0.83 -8.19 16.57
C ARG A 83 1.38 -6.78 16.79
N THR A 84 2.70 -6.59 16.84
CA THR A 84 3.31 -5.26 17.01
C THR A 84 3.02 -4.39 15.80
N ASP A 85 3.18 -4.94 14.60
CA ASP A 85 2.83 -4.26 13.35
C ASP A 85 1.33 -3.92 13.28
N TYR A 86 0.47 -4.83 13.76
CA TYR A 86 -0.97 -4.59 13.80
C TYR A 86 -1.36 -3.42 14.71
N GLU A 87 -0.87 -3.39 15.96
CA GLU A 87 -1.16 -2.31 16.90
C GLU A 87 -0.61 -0.97 16.40
N TRP A 88 0.59 -0.98 15.82
CA TRP A 88 1.17 0.20 15.18
C TRP A 88 0.28 0.69 14.03
N SER A 89 -0.14 -0.21 13.14
CA SER A 89 -1.00 0.13 11.99
C SER A 89 -2.35 0.71 12.44
N ARG A 90 -2.94 0.14 13.51
CA ARG A 90 -4.18 0.64 14.12
C ARG A 90 -4.00 2.04 14.70
N SER A 91 -2.89 2.29 15.41
CA SER A 91 -2.56 3.59 15.97
C SER A 91 -2.37 4.66 14.88
N VAL A 92 -1.65 4.32 13.81
CA VAL A 92 -1.43 5.21 12.65
C VAL A 92 -2.75 5.52 11.93
N LEU A 93 -3.59 4.50 11.68
CA LEU A 93 -4.92 4.65 11.10
C LEU A 93 -5.74 5.70 11.85
N GLN A 94 -5.80 5.59 13.19
CA GLN A 94 -6.57 6.49 14.05
C GLN A 94 -5.97 7.89 14.12
N SER A 95 -4.66 7.99 14.36
CA SER A 95 -3.95 9.25 14.56
C SER A 95 -4.01 10.17 13.33
N TYR A 96 -3.94 9.59 12.14
CA TYR A 96 -3.99 10.34 10.88
C TYR A 96 -5.36 10.33 10.19
N LYS A 97 -6.37 9.71 10.83
CA LYS A 97 -7.72 9.51 10.27
C LYS A 97 -7.69 8.98 8.84
N LEU A 98 -6.87 7.95 8.60
CA LEU A 98 -6.52 7.54 7.24
C LEU A 98 -7.74 7.10 6.42
N ASN A 99 -8.75 6.51 7.08
CA ASN A 99 -10.01 6.09 6.47
C ASN A 99 -10.85 7.26 5.90
N GLU A 100 -10.58 8.50 6.30
CA GLU A 100 -11.19 9.70 5.71
C GLU A 100 -10.45 10.17 4.45
N LYS A 101 -9.21 9.68 4.23
CA LYS A 101 -8.32 10.13 3.16
C LYS A 101 -8.23 9.14 1.99
N ALA A 102 -8.26 7.84 2.30
CA ALA A 102 -8.01 6.77 1.35
C ALA A 102 -8.66 5.46 1.82
N HIS A 103 -8.75 4.47 0.92
CA HIS A 103 -9.08 3.10 1.32
C HIS A 103 -7.90 2.47 2.08
N ILE A 104 -8.20 1.80 3.18
CA ILE A 104 -7.18 1.21 4.04
C ILE A 104 -7.16 -0.29 3.88
N ILE A 105 -5.98 -0.84 3.65
CA ILE A 105 -5.76 -2.26 3.39
C ILE A 105 -4.79 -2.80 4.43
N PHE A 106 -5.22 -3.83 5.15
CA PHE A 106 -4.36 -4.64 5.99
C PHE A 106 -4.05 -5.95 5.24
N SER A 107 -2.77 -6.26 5.07
CA SER A 107 -2.31 -7.47 4.40
C SER A 107 -1.30 -8.19 5.28
N PRO A 108 -1.44 -9.51 5.49
CA PRO A 108 -0.44 -10.25 6.24
C PRO A 108 0.84 -10.40 5.40
N VAL A 109 2.00 -10.44 6.07
CA VAL A 109 3.21 -10.99 5.46
C VAL A 109 2.97 -12.48 5.20
N PHE A 110 3.06 -12.88 3.93
CA PHE A 110 2.87 -14.26 3.50
C PHE A 110 3.75 -15.23 4.29
N GLU A 111 3.20 -16.38 4.69
CA GLU A 111 3.83 -17.40 5.56
C GLU A 111 4.25 -16.97 6.97
N LYS A 112 4.16 -15.68 7.34
CA LYS A 112 4.54 -15.17 8.67
C LYS A 112 3.35 -14.89 9.58
N LEU A 113 2.28 -14.33 9.03
CA LEU A 113 1.01 -14.10 9.74
C LEU A 113 -0.12 -14.76 8.96
N SER A 114 -0.96 -15.56 9.64
CA SER A 114 -2.10 -16.18 8.95
C SER A 114 -3.17 -15.14 8.62
N LEU A 115 -3.85 -15.32 7.49
CA LEU A 115 -4.96 -14.45 7.10
C LEU A 115 -6.09 -14.49 8.12
N LYS A 116 -6.31 -15.66 8.75
CA LYS A 116 -7.32 -15.88 9.79
C LYS A 116 -7.02 -15.02 11.02
N ASP A 117 -5.80 -15.06 11.55
CA ASP A 117 -5.44 -14.31 12.76
C ASP A 117 -5.60 -12.81 12.54
N LEU A 118 -5.14 -12.30 11.39
CA LEU A 118 -5.31 -10.89 11.05
C LEU A 118 -6.79 -10.51 10.90
N ALA A 119 -7.62 -11.39 10.30
CA ALA A 119 -9.05 -11.17 10.20
C ALA A 119 -9.73 -11.12 11.58
N GLU A 120 -9.40 -12.04 12.47
CA GLU A 120 -9.92 -12.08 13.84
C GLU A 120 -9.57 -10.82 14.62
N TRP A 121 -8.34 -10.30 14.46
CA TRP A 121 -7.93 -9.04 15.08
C TRP A 121 -8.73 -7.85 14.55
N VAL A 122 -8.87 -7.73 13.23
CA VAL A 122 -9.65 -6.65 12.58
C VAL A 122 -11.12 -6.69 13.00
N LEU A 123 -11.73 -7.88 13.05
CA LEU A 123 -13.12 -8.07 13.49
C LEU A 123 -13.30 -7.70 14.97
N LYS A 124 -12.39 -8.15 15.84
CA LYS A 124 -12.42 -7.86 17.28
C LYS A 124 -12.38 -6.36 17.55
N ASP A 125 -11.55 -5.62 16.83
CA ASP A 125 -11.38 -4.18 17.02
C ASP A 125 -12.34 -3.35 16.14
N ASN A 126 -13.17 -3.99 15.31
CA ASN A 126 -14.13 -3.38 14.39
C ASN A 126 -13.50 -2.27 13.51
N LEU A 127 -12.35 -2.55 12.90
CA LEU A 127 -11.60 -1.55 12.15
C LEU A 127 -12.21 -1.28 10.76
N PRO A 128 -12.26 -0.01 10.30
CA PRO A 128 -12.76 0.36 8.98
C PRO A 128 -11.69 0.09 7.89
N VAL A 129 -11.25 -1.15 7.76
CA VAL A 129 -10.20 -1.58 6.84
C VAL A 129 -10.67 -2.73 5.96
N ARG A 130 -10.05 -2.88 4.80
CA ARG A 130 -10.18 -4.07 3.96
C ARG A 130 -9.05 -5.03 4.27
N LEU A 131 -9.37 -6.32 4.33
CA LEU A 131 -8.37 -7.37 4.41
C LEU A 131 -7.99 -7.81 3.00
N GLN A 132 -6.71 -7.82 2.67
CA GLN A 132 -6.22 -8.30 1.37
C GLN A 132 -5.05 -9.25 1.58
N THR A 133 -5.01 -10.35 0.82
CA THR A 133 -3.84 -11.24 0.78
C THR A 133 -3.14 -11.12 -0.56
N GLN A 134 -1.87 -11.54 -0.61
CA GLN A 134 -1.11 -11.63 -1.86
C GLN A 134 -1.59 -12.87 -2.63
N LEU A 135 -2.74 -12.76 -3.30
CA LEU A 135 -3.41 -13.87 -3.99
C LEU A 135 -2.48 -14.62 -4.95
N HIS A 136 -1.58 -13.91 -5.65
CA HIS A 136 -0.61 -14.54 -6.55
C HIS A 136 0.28 -15.58 -5.84
N LYS A 137 0.59 -15.41 -4.55
CA LYS A 137 1.39 -16.39 -3.79
C LYS A 137 0.61 -17.62 -3.34
N HIS A 138 -0.73 -17.57 -3.41
CA HIS A 138 -1.57 -18.75 -3.20
C HIS A 138 -1.80 -19.52 -4.51
N ILE A 139 -1.70 -18.85 -5.66
CA ILE A 139 -1.95 -19.42 -6.99
C ILE A 139 -0.65 -19.97 -7.60
N TRP A 140 0.45 -19.23 -7.48
CA TRP A 140 1.76 -19.58 -8.04
C TRP A 140 2.81 -19.72 -6.92
N ASP A 141 3.96 -20.34 -7.24
CA ASP A 141 5.10 -20.38 -6.32
C ASP A 141 5.48 -18.96 -5.89
N LYS A 142 5.82 -18.77 -4.62
CA LYS A 142 6.09 -17.45 -4.03
C LYS A 142 7.26 -16.71 -4.68
N ASN A 143 8.13 -17.40 -5.40
CA ASN A 143 9.27 -16.83 -6.13
C ASN A 143 8.98 -16.63 -7.62
N THR A 144 7.77 -16.95 -8.09
CA THR A 144 7.36 -16.72 -9.48
C THR A 144 7.37 -15.24 -9.77
N VAL A 145 7.95 -14.87 -10.92
CA VAL A 145 8.00 -13.49 -11.42
C VAL A 145 7.09 -13.34 -12.63
N GLY A 146 6.44 -12.18 -12.77
CA GLY A 146 5.60 -11.87 -13.93
C GLY A 146 4.16 -12.42 -13.89
N VAL A 147 3.65 -12.72 -12.68
CA VAL A 147 2.29 -13.24 -12.43
C VAL A 147 1.46 -12.29 -11.58
#